data_AF-A0A968F3P4-F1
#
_entry.id   AF-A0A968F3P4-F1
#
_cell.length_a   1.000
_cell.length_b   1.000
_cell.length_c   1.000
_cell.angle_alpha   90.00
_cell.angle_beta   90.00
_cell.angle_gamma   90.00
#
_symmetry.space_group_name_H-M   'P 1'
#
loop_
_entity.id
_entity.type
_entity.pdbx_description
1 polymer ?
#
loop_
_entity_poly.entity_id
_entity_poly.type
_entity_poly.pdbx_seq_one_letter_code
_entity_poly.pdbx_strand_id
1 'polypeptide(L)'
;MLGLAGCSSYIDIGGTMAMVGALYYLGLKSVWMTHIFWGWFIICFYMAFQAKWIRRSGVMTFAEWNQTRYGDDRDAEAARIAAALFLLVLMIFNLMYIAVGIGKFAEEFLPLTRWGSTLVVFTIVGIYVILAGFFGVILTDMLQTFLIAVGAVILSIMVFQNGETATVFADHMPAWKSLAPSWKLWDNYLQTTPESYHHFYFFGPVLVAGFSWVIFRILAGPNVWDFQFFLTARSSRDAALAGGMWTVGYTFRWIIGCAFLVLGIYYLGQQAGFDAEKIMPLVLTNLPIGV
;
A
#
# COMPACT_ATOMS: atom_id res chain seq x y z
N MET A 1 15.61 12.65 -3.24
CA MET A 1 14.91 12.95 -1.97
C MET A 1 13.41 12.80 -2.15
N LEU A 2 12.71 13.72 -2.85
CA LEU A 2 11.26 13.67 -3.06
C LEU A 2 10.73 12.36 -3.69
N GLY A 3 11.44 11.83 -4.70
CA GLY A 3 11.09 10.56 -5.33
C GLY A 3 11.32 9.32 -4.45
N LEU A 4 12.09 9.41 -3.36
CA LEU A 4 12.22 8.30 -2.40
C LEU A 4 11.18 8.45 -1.30
N ALA A 5 11.04 9.65 -0.73
CA ALA A 5 10.07 9.92 0.33
C ALA A 5 8.64 9.59 -0.07
N GLY A 6 8.19 10.04 -1.26
CA GLY A 6 6.82 9.73 -1.69
C GLY A 6 6.58 8.24 -1.98
N CYS A 7 7.62 7.41 -2.05
CA CYS A 7 7.43 5.98 -2.17
C CYS A 7 7.00 5.34 -0.84
N SER A 8 7.63 5.69 0.29
CA SER A 8 7.20 5.14 1.59
C SER A 8 5.81 5.62 1.97
N SER A 9 5.37 6.79 1.51
CA SER A 9 3.99 7.25 1.74
C SER A 9 2.94 6.33 1.08
N TYR A 10 3.35 5.48 0.12
CA TYR A 10 2.54 4.43 -0.50
C TYR A 10 2.74 3.04 0.13
N ILE A 11 3.61 2.92 1.13
CA ILE A 11 3.97 1.67 1.79
C ILE A 11 3.66 1.80 3.27
N ASP A 12 2.49 1.31 3.66
CA ASP A 12 2.05 1.26 5.04
C ASP A 12 1.97 -0.19 5.54
N ILE A 13 2.04 -0.37 6.86
CA ILE A 13 2.02 -1.69 7.50
C ILE A 13 0.68 -2.39 7.22
N GLY A 14 -0.45 -1.68 7.37
CA GLY A 14 -1.79 -2.20 7.15
C GLY A 14 -1.96 -2.78 5.74
N GLY A 15 -1.62 -1.99 4.74
CA GLY A 15 -1.68 -2.38 3.35
C GLY A 15 -0.70 -3.52 3.04
N THR A 16 0.50 -3.54 3.65
CA THR A 16 1.47 -4.61 3.36
C THR A 16 1.00 -5.93 4.00
N MET A 17 0.41 -5.89 5.20
CA MET A 17 -0.24 -7.06 5.80
C MET A 17 -1.43 -7.54 4.97
N ALA A 18 -2.31 -6.64 4.51
CA ALA A 18 -3.41 -6.98 3.63
C ALA A 18 -2.93 -7.59 2.30
N MET A 19 -1.80 -7.10 1.77
CA MET A 19 -1.16 -7.65 0.57
C MET A 19 -0.62 -9.06 0.80
N VAL A 20 0.04 -9.32 1.93
CA VAL A 20 0.51 -10.66 2.31
C VAL A 20 -0.67 -11.61 2.51
N GLY A 21 -1.75 -11.15 3.16
CA GLY A 21 -2.97 -11.93 3.31
C GLY A 21 -3.66 -12.23 1.97
N ALA A 22 -3.70 -11.26 1.05
CA ALA A 22 -4.20 -11.48 -0.30
C ALA A 22 -3.33 -12.48 -1.07
N LEU A 23 -2.01 -12.40 -0.93
CA LEU A 23 -1.07 -13.38 -1.49
C LEU A 23 -1.30 -14.79 -0.95
N TYR A 24 -1.53 -14.93 0.36
CA TYR A 24 -1.80 -16.21 1.00
C TYR A 24 -3.09 -16.84 0.48
N TYR A 25 -4.20 -16.08 0.46
CA TYR A 25 -5.52 -16.62 0.13
C TYR A 25 -5.87 -16.64 -1.36
N LEU A 26 -5.45 -15.65 -2.14
CA LEU A 26 -5.75 -15.55 -3.57
C LEU A 26 -4.60 -16.08 -4.44
N GLY A 27 -3.45 -16.35 -3.85
CA GLY A 27 -2.26 -16.79 -4.56
C GLY A 27 -1.70 -15.73 -5.50
N LEU A 28 -1.13 -16.20 -6.61
CA LEU A 28 -0.47 -15.32 -7.58
C LEU A 28 -1.44 -14.36 -8.29
N LYS A 29 -2.75 -14.63 -8.25
CA LYS A 29 -3.77 -13.71 -8.78
C LYS A 29 -3.84 -12.39 -8.02
N SER A 30 -3.45 -12.38 -6.75
CA SER A 30 -3.41 -11.16 -5.93
C SER A 30 -2.56 -10.05 -6.57
N VAL A 31 -1.53 -10.39 -7.38
CA VAL A 31 -0.68 -9.46 -8.14
C VAL A 31 -1.51 -8.42 -8.90
N TRP A 32 -2.63 -8.84 -9.51
CA TRP A 32 -3.49 -7.92 -10.26
C TRP A 32 -4.04 -6.81 -9.39
N MET A 33 -4.43 -7.17 -8.16
CA MET A 33 -5.04 -6.26 -7.20
C MET A 33 -4.02 -5.39 -6.48
N THR A 34 -3.01 -6.04 -5.91
CA THR A 34 -2.07 -5.40 -4.99
C THR A 34 -0.93 -4.70 -5.70
N HIS A 35 -0.47 -5.23 -6.84
CA HIS A 35 0.69 -4.71 -7.55
C HIS A 35 0.33 -3.95 -8.82
N ILE A 36 -0.49 -4.54 -9.70
CA ILE A 36 -0.75 -4.03 -11.04
C ILE A 36 -1.66 -2.80 -11.01
N PHE A 37 -2.92 -2.97 -10.58
CA PHE A 37 -3.86 -1.85 -10.67
C PHE A 37 -3.66 -0.84 -9.54
N TRP A 38 -3.43 -1.28 -8.29
CA TRP A 38 -3.31 -0.35 -7.15
C TRP A 38 -2.01 0.46 -7.15
N GLY A 39 -0.90 -0.14 -7.59
CA GLY A 39 0.41 0.51 -7.57
C GLY A 39 0.90 0.89 -8.96
N TRP A 40 1.32 -0.12 -9.72
CA TRP A 40 2.12 0.07 -10.93
C TRP A 40 1.45 0.99 -11.95
N PHE A 41 0.18 0.75 -12.29
CA PHE A 41 -0.49 1.57 -13.29
C PHE A 41 -0.69 3.00 -12.82
N ILE A 42 -1.23 3.22 -11.62
CA ILE A 42 -1.49 4.56 -11.07
C ILE A 42 -0.20 5.40 -11.13
N ILE A 43 0.91 4.84 -10.67
CA ILE A 43 2.17 5.56 -10.60
C ILE A 43 2.76 5.80 -12.00
N CYS A 44 2.64 4.85 -12.93
CA CYS A 44 3.01 5.05 -14.33
C CYS A 44 2.24 6.22 -14.96
N PHE A 45 0.94 6.33 -14.68
CA PHE A 45 0.12 7.45 -15.14
C PHE A 45 0.46 8.77 -14.44
N TYR A 46 0.90 8.72 -13.17
CA TYR A 46 1.42 9.90 -12.48
C TYR A 46 2.67 10.43 -13.17
N MET A 47 3.64 9.55 -13.46
CA MET A 47 4.85 9.90 -14.21
C MET A 47 4.53 10.44 -15.61
N ALA A 48 3.69 9.74 -16.36
CA ALA A 48 3.42 10.08 -17.75
C ALA A 48 2.63 11.40 -17.90
N PHE A 49 1.64 11.59 -17.02
CA PHE A 49 0.61 12.62 -17.16
C PHE A 49 0.50 13.52 -15.92
N GLN A 50 -0.02 13.02 -14.80
CA GLN A 50 -0.49 13.90 -13.71
C GLN A 50 0.61 14.76 -13.08
N ALA A 51 1.78 14.20 -12.79
CA ALA A 51 2.86 14.89 -12.08
C ALA A 51 3.31 16.18 -12.79
N LYS A 52 3.33 16.17 -14.14
CA LYS A 52 3.69 17.34 -14.95
C LYS A 52 2.68 18.46 -14.80
N TRP A 53 1.39 18.13 -14.90
CA TRP A 53 0.29 19.10 -14.80
C TRP A 53 0.16 19.68 -13.40
N ILE A 54 0.25 18.82 -12.40
CA ILE A 54 0.29 19.22 -10.99
C ILE A 54 1.40 20.24 -10.79
N ARG A 55 2.63 19.92 -11.20
CA ARG A 55 3.76 20.84 -10.98
C ARG A 55 3.61 22.17 -11.74
N ARG A 56 3.04 22.14 -12.95
CA ARG A 56 2.80 23.34 -13.78
C ARG A 56 1.74 24.27 -13.21
N SER A 57 0.83 23.77 -12.38
CA SER A 57 -0.23 24.61 -11.79
C SER A 57 0.33 25.71 -10.90
N GLY A 58 1.49 25.51 -10.27
CA GLY A 58 2.13 26.51 -9.41
C GLY A 58 1.37 26.84 -8.12
N VAL A 59 0.28 26.13 -7.84
CA VAL A 59 -0.53 26.30 -6.62
C VAL A 59 0.04 25.51 -5.45
N MET A 60 -0.49 25.73 -4.26
CA MET A 60 -0.05 25.07 -3.02
C MET A 60 -1.09 24.07 -2.48
N THR A 61 -2.37 24.22 -2.83
CA THR A 61 -3.44 23.37 -2.33
C THR A 61 -4.28 22.74 -3.44
N PHE A 62 -4.95 21.62 -3.11
CA PHE A 62 -5.90 20.99 -4.03
C PHE A 62 -7.08 21.92 -4.36
N ALA A 63 -7.50 22.77 -3.41
CA ALA A 63 -8.59 23.73 -3.63
C ALA A 63 -8.22 24.75 -4.71
N GLU A 64 -7.01 25.32 -4.65
CA GLU A 64 -6.47 26.21 -5.68
C GLU A 64 -6.28 25.47 -7.01
N TRP A 65 -5.84 24.20 -6.97
CA TRP A 65 -5.71 23.40 -8.20
C TRP A 65 -7.07 23.23 -8.89
N ASN A 66 -8.13 22.96 -8.13
CA ASN A 66 -9.48 22.90 -8.69
C ASN A 66 -9.92 24.23 -9.29
N GLN A 67 -9.52 25.37 -8.73
CA GLN A 67 -9.76 26.68 -9.35
C GLN A 67 -9.09 26.80 -10.72
N THR A 68 -7.86 26.30 -10.87
CA THR A 68 -7.18 26.29 -12.18
C THR A 68 -7.87 25.42 -13.23
N ARG A 69 -8.59 24.37 -12.80
CA ARG A 69 -9.27 23.40 -13.68
C ARG A 69 -10.71 23.78 -14.01
N TYR A 70 -11.47 24.23 -13.01
CA TYR A 70 -12.91 24.45 -13.09
C TYR A 70 -13.29 25.94 -13.10
N GLY A 71 -12.36 26.85 -12.82
CA GLY A 71 -12.63 28.28 -12.71
C GLY A 71 -12.99 28.70 -11.29
N ASP A 72 -13.42 29.95 -11.16
CA ASP A 72 -13.77 30.59 -9.88
C ASP A 72 -15.21 31.07 -9.82
N ASP A 73 -16.11 30.37 -10.51
CA ASP A 73 -17.53 30.61 -10.41
C ASP A 73 -18.13 29.97 -9.15
N ARG A 74 -19.38 30.36 -8.84
CA ARG A 74 -20.11 29.84 -7.66
C ARG A 74 -20.34 28.33 -7.75
N ASP A 75 -20.45 27.80 -8.98
CA ASP A 75 -20.64 26.37 -9.23
C ASP A 75 -19.34 25.58 -8.97
N ALA A 76 -18.17 26.11 -9.37
CA ALA A 76 -16.87 25.55 -8.99
C ALA A 76 -16.62 25.66 -7.49
N GLU A 77 -17.08 26.73 -6.84
CA GLU A 77 -17.00 26.86 -5.38
C GLU A 77 -17.77 25.74 -4.66
N ALA A 78 -19.01 25.46 -5.09
CA ALA A 78 -19.79 24.35 -4.56
C ALA A 78 -19.09 22.99 -4.78
N ALA A 79 -18.52 22.77 -5.96
CA ALA A 79 -17.74 21.57 -6.27
C ALA A 79 -16.48 21.42 -5.38
N ARG A 80 -15.77 22.53 -5.09
CA ARG A 80 -14.62 22.56 -4.19
C ARG A 80 -15.02 22.19 -2.76
N ILE A 81 -16.13 22.72 -2.25
CA ILE A 81 -16.64 22.40 -0.92
C ILE A 81 -17.05 20.92 -0.84
N ALA A 82 -17.78 20.42 -1.84
CA ALA A 82 -18.18 19.01 -1.89
C ALA A 82 -16.96 18.08 -1.91
N ALA A 83 -15.94 18.41 -2.72
CA ALA A 83 -14.70 17.65 -2.76
C ALA A 83 -13.94 17.70 -1.42
N ALA A 84 -13.87 18.86 -0.76
CA ALA A 84 -13.22 19.00 0.55
C ALA A 84 -13.92 18.17 1.63
N LEU A 85 -15.25 18.17 1.67
CA LEU A 85 -16.03 17.34 2.60
C LEU A 85 -15.81 15.85 2.32
N PHE A 86 -15.84 15.44 1.06
CA PHE A 86 -15.56 14.07 0.67
C PHE A 86 -14.16 13.63 1.12
N LEU A 87 -13.13 14.46 0.88
CA LEU A 87 -11.76 14.18 1.29
C LEU A 87 -11.63 14.09 2.81
N LEU A 88 -12.31 14.95 3.57
CA LEU A 88 -12.32 14.89 5.03
C LEU A 88 -12.88 13.55 5.53
N VAL A 89 -14.03 13.14 4.98
CA VAL A 89 -14.65 11.84 5.32
C VAL A 89 -13.73 10.68 4.94
N LEU A 90 -13.15 10.71 3.73
CA LEU A 90 -12.19 9.72 3.26
C LEU A 90 -10.97 9.63 4.19
N MET A 91 -10.44 10.76 4.65
CA MET A 91 -9.30 10.80 5.58
C MET A 91 -9.64 10.16 6.93
N ILE A 92 -10.85 10.35 7.46
CA ILE A 92 -11.30 9.69 8.69
C ILE A 92 -11.32 8.17 8.49
N PHE A 93 -11.90 7.67 7.40
CA PHE A 93 -11.91 6.23 7.11
C PHE A 93 -10.52 5.65 6.91
N ASN A 94 -9.63 6.35 6.20
CA ASN A 94 -8.23 5.95 6.03
C ASN A 94 -7.49 5.91 7.38
N LEU A 95 -7.74 6.87 8.28
CA LEU A 95 -7.14 6.89 9.60
C LEU A 95 -7.63 5.71 10.45
N MET A 96 -8.92 5.37 10.39
CA MET A 96 -9.47 4.20 11.07
C MET A 96 -8.86 2.89 10.52
N TYR A 97 -8.72 2.78 9.20
CA TYR A 97 -8.05 1.64 8.55
C TYR A 97 -6.61 1.47 9.04
N ILE A 98 -5.82 2.56 9.03
CA ILE A 98 -4.43 2.55 9.50
C ILE A 98 -4.35 2.22 11.00
N ALA A 99 -5.27 2.73 11.82
CA ALA A 99 -5.33 2.46 13.26
C ALA A 99 -5.48 0.97 13.58
N VAL A 100 -6.33 0.27 12.83
CA VAL A 100 -6.51 -1.19 12.96
C VAL A 100 -5.25 -1.93 12.52
N GLY A 101 -4.67 -1.56 11.39
CA GLY A 101 -3.43 -2.17 10.89
C GLY A 101 -2.27 -2.02 11.88
N ILE A 102 -2.00 -0.80 12.34
CA ILE A 102 -0.94 -0.53 13.32
C ILE A 102 -1.18 -1.30 14.63
N GLY A 103 -2.43 -1.34 15.11
CA GLY A 103 -2.77 -2.09 16.31
C GLY A 103 -2.50 -3.59 16.18
N LYS A 104 -2.93 -4.20 15.07
CA LYS A 104 -2.67 -5.63 14.76
C LYS A 104 -1.19 -5.95 14.69
N PHE A 105 -0.36 -5.04 14.20
CA PHE A 105 1.08 -5.25 14.13
C PHE A 105 1.75 -5.04 15.50
N ALA A 106 1.45 -3.93 16.16
CA ALA A 106 2.14 -3.52 17.39
C ALA A 106 1.74 -4.36 18.62
N GLU A 107 0.54 -4.97 18.64
CA GLU A 107 0.13 -5.90 19.71
C GLU A 107 1.03 -7.14 19.82
N GLU A 108 1.74 -7.52 18.75
CA GLU A 108 2.65 -8.68 18.77
C GLU A 108 4.02 -8.34 19.39
N PHE A 109 4.39 -7.05 19.47
CA PHE A 109 5.69 -6.60 20.00
C PHE A 109 5.60 -5.89 21.35
N LEU A 110 4.44 -5.33 21.67
CA LEU A 110 4.20 -4.59 22.91
C LEU A 110 3.33 -5.43 23.85
N PRO A 111 3.61 -5.44 25.17
CA PRO A 111 2.76 -6.11 26.16
C PRO A 111 1.50 -5.27 26.47
N LEU A 112 0.81 -4.81 25.43
CA LEU A 112 -0.36 -3.92 25.49
C LEU A 112 -1.50 -4.51 24.64
N THR A 113 -2.73 -4.12 24.96
CA THR A 113 -3.89 -4.45 24.11
C THR A 113 -3.79 -3.74 22.77
N ARG A 114 -4.46 -4.25 21.73
CA ARG A 114 -4.51 -3.65 20.38
C ARG A 114 -4.63 -2.14 20.38
N TRP A 115 -5.67 -1.63 21.04
CA TRP A 115 -5.98 -0.20 21.08
C TRP A 115 -4.97 0.57 21.93
N GLY A 116 -4.40 -0.04 22.97
CA GLY A 116 -3.29 0.53 23.73
C GLY A 116 -2.05 0.72 22.85
N SER A 117 -1.66 -0.31 22.10
CA SER A 117 -0.55 -0.24 21.15
C SER A 117 -0.78 0.81 20.06
N THR A 118 -1.98 0.86 19.46
CA THR A 118 -2.35 1.89 18.48
C THR A 118 -2.19 3.29 19.06
N LEU A 119 -2.72 3.56 20.26
CA LEU A 119 -2.67 4.87 20.90
C LEU A 119 -1.23 5.31 21.18
N VAL A 120 -0.36 4.40 21.64
CA VAL A 120 1.06 4.71 21.87
C VAL A 120 1.74 5.11 20.57
N VAL A 121 1.59 4.32 19.51
CA VAL A 121 2.20 4.61 18.20
C VAL A 121 1.65 5.94 17.66
N PHE A 122 0.34 6.16 17.69
CA PHE A 122 -0.28 7.39 17.19
C PHE A 122 0.16 8.62 17.99
N THR A 123 0.35 8.49 19.30
CA THR A 123 0.82 9.59 20.14
C THR A 123 2.25 9.98 19.77
N ILE A 124 3.15 9.00 19.64
CA ILE A 124 4.53 9.25 19.23
C ILE A 124 4.58 9.87 17.83
N VAL A 125 3.79 9.31 16.89
CA VAL A 125 3.71 9.82 15.52
C VAL A 125 3.17 11.24 15.48
N GLY A 126 2.07 11.50 16.18
CA GLY A 126 1.46 12.82 16.28
C GLY A 126 2.43 13.87 16.84
N ILE A 127 3.16 13.52 17.92
CA ILE A 127 4.14 14.43 18.53
C ILE A 127 5.23 14.81 17.51
N TYR A 128 5.87 13.85 16.85
CA TYR A 128 6.97 14.20 15.94
C TYR A 128 6.46 14.94 14.70
N VAL A 129 5.27 14.61 14.18
CA VAL A 129 4.69 15.29 13.02
C VAL A 129 4.36 16.75 13.35
N ILE A 130 3.78 17.01 14.52
CA ILE A 130 3.46 18.38 14.98
C ILE A 130 4.74 19.21 15.16
N LEU A 131 5.78 18.62 15.75
CA LEU A 131 7.04 19.33 16.02
C LEU A 131 7.89 19.56 14.77
N ALA A 132 7.96 18.58 13.86
CA ALA A 132 8.89 18.60 12.74
C ALA A 132 8.27 19.09 11.41
N GLY A 133 6.93 19.12 11.32
CA GLY A 133 6.20 19.56 10.12
C GLY A 133 6.50 18.71 8.88
N PHE A 134 6.15 19.25 7.70
CA PHE A 134 6.27 18.52 6.43
C PHE A 134 7.70 18.09 6.08
N PHE A 135 8.71 18.90 6.43
CA PHE A 135 10.10 18.54 6.22
C PHE A 135 10.54 17.36 7.08
N GLY A 136 10.10 17.31 8.35
CA GLY A 136 10.33 16.16 9.22
C GLY A 136 9.75 14.88 8.67
N VAL A 137 8.52 14.95 8.16
CA VAL A 137 7.84 13.81 7.50
C VAL A 137 8.65 13.30 6.30
N ILE A 138 9.13 14.20 5.42
CA ILE A 138 9.97 13.80 4.28
C ILE A 138 11.23 13.07 4.75
N LEU A 139 11.85 13.53 5.84
CA LEU A 139 13.08 12.90 6.35
C LEU A 139 12.81 11.51 6.93
N THR A 140 11.73 11.36 7.70
CA THR A 140 11.32 10.04 8.22
C THR A 140 10.95 9.09 7.09
N ASP A 141 10.28 9.58 6.05
CA ASP A 141 9.88 8.81 4.88
C ASP A 141 11.10 8.31 4.08
N MET A 142 12.13 9.15 3.96
CA MET A 142 13.40 8.72 3.34
C MET A 142 14.08 7.59 4.12
N LEU A 143 14.13 7.69 5.45
CA LEU A 143 14.68 6.64 6.29
C LEU A 143 13.86 5.35 6.18
N GLN A 144 12.54 5.45 6.23
CA GLN A 144 11.63 4.30 6.05
C GLN A 144 11.84 3.62 4.70
N THR A 145 11.90 4.40 3.61
CA THR A 145 12.16 3.85 2.26
C THR A 145 13.47 3.07 2.21
N PHE A 146 14.51 3.59 2.85
CA PHE A 146 15.80 2.90 2.96
C PHE A 146 15.70 1.60 3.78
N LEU A 147 15.06 1.65 4.95
CA LEU A 147 14.86 0.46 5.79
C LEU A 147 14.03 -0.62 5.10
N ILE A 148 12.98 -0.23 4.38
CA ILE A 148 12.16 -1.12 3.54
C ILE A 148 13.04 -1.78 2.46
N ALA A 149 13.86 -1.00 1.75
CA ALA A 149 14.75 -1.54 0.73
C ALA A 149 15.78 -2.54 1.31
N VAL A 150 16.38 -2.23 2.46
CA VAL A 150 17.30 -3.13 3.16
C VAL A 150 16.58 -4.40 3.62
N GLY A 151 15.40 -4.26 4.23
CA GLY A 151 14.56 -5.39 4.64
C GLY A 151 14.16 -6.28 3.46
N ALA A 152 13.86 -5.70 2.30
CA ALA A 152 13.60 -6.46 1.07
C ALA A 152 14.77 -7.37 0.70
N VAL A 153 15.99 -6.84 0.75
CA VAL A 153 17.20 -7.59 0.42
C VAL A 153 17.44 -8.70 1.46
N ILE A 154 17.41 -8.37 2.75
CA ILE A 154 17.64 -9.32 3.84
C ILE A 154 16.63 -10.48 3.78
N LEU A 155 15.34 -10.18 3.76
CA LEU A 155 14.30 -11.21 3.74
C LEU A 155 14.35 -12.05 2.46
N SER A 156 14.70 -11.45 1.32
CA SER A 156 14.89 -12.21 0.08
C SER A 156 16.07 -13.18 0.18
N ILE A 157 17.20 -12.74 0.75
CA ILE A 157 18.37 -13.61 0.98
C ILE A 157 17.98 -14.77 1.91
N MET A 158 17.26 -14.50 2.99
CA MET A 158 16.78 -15.54 3.92
C MET A 158 15.90 -16.58 3.23
N VAL A 159 15.01 -16.14 2.33
CA VAL A 159 14.21 -17.03 1.49
C VAL A 159 15.11 -17.94 0.65
N PHE A 160 16.08 -17.38 -0.08
CA PHE A 160 16.93 -18.19 -0.97
C PHE A 160 17.93 -19.10 -0.23
N GLN A 161 18.36 -18.72 0.98
CA GLN A 161 19.22 -19.56 1.82
C GLN A 161 18.46 -20.73 2.45
N ASN A 162 17.16 -20.58 2.61
CA ASN A 162 16.30 -21.65 3.10
C ASN A 162 16.03 -22.64 1.96
N GLY A 163 16.82 -23.73 1.94
CA GLY A 163 16.84 -24.72 0.84
C GLY A 163 15.52 -25.45 0.58
N GLU A 164 14.54 -25.34 1.49
CA GLU A 164 13.20 -25.93 1.36
C GLU A 164 12.21 -25.03 0.61
N THR A 165 12.61 -23.81 0.23
CA THR A 165 11.71 -22.83 -0.41
C THR A 165 11.21 -23.24 -1.80
N ALA A 166 11.95 -24.10 -2.51
CA ALA A 166 11.50 -24.68 -3.78
C ALA A 166 10.23 -25.54 -3.63
N THR A 167 10.00 -26.11 -2.44
CA THR A 167 8.85 -26.98 -2.14
C THR A 167 7.77 -26.30 -1.31
N VAL A 168 7.98 -25.08 -0.79
CA VAL A 168 7.01 -24.34 0.06
C VAL A 168 5.62 -24.23 -0.57
N PHE A 169 5.55 -24.11 -1.90
CA PHE A 169 4.28 -24.06 -2.63
C PHE A 169 3.92 -25.37 -3.33
N ALA A 170 4.63 -26.48 -3.12
CA ALA A 170 4.40 -27.73 -3.84
C ALA A 170 2.95 -28.20 -3.74
N ASP A 171 2.41 -28.20 -2.53
CA ASP A 171 1.05 -28.68 -2.20
C ASP A 171 -0.08 -27.75 -2.67
N HIS A 172 0.26 -26.52 -3.10
CA HIS A 172 -0.76 -25.59 -3.61
C HIS A 172 -1.27 -26.01 -4.99
N MET A 173 -2.58 -25.88 -5.17
CA MET A 173 -3.25 -26.19 -6.43
C MET A 173 -2.73 -25.33 -7.60
N PRO A 174 -2.74 -25.86 -8.84
CA PRO A 174 -2.30 -25.09 -10.02
C PRO A 174 -3.03 -23.75 -10.20
N ALA A 175 -4.30 -23.66 -9.79
CA ALA A 175 -5.09 -22.42 -9.87
C ALA A 175 -4.53 -21.29 -8.99
N TRP A 176 -3.96 -21.62 -7.81
CA TRP A 176 -3.33 -20.68 -6.89
C TRP A 176 -2.02 -20.12 -7.47
N LYS A 177 -1.27 -20.96 -8.19
CA LYS A 177 0.00 -20.60 -8.86
C LYS A 177 -0.21 -19.85 -10.18
N SER A 178 -1.44 -19.79 -10.69
CA SER A 178 -1.74 -19.21 -11.99
C SER A 178 -1.89 -17.69 -11.91
N LEU A 179 -1.11 -16.97 -12.71
CA LEU A 179 -1.21 -15.51 -12.85
C LEU A 179 -2.42 -15.08 -13.69
N ALA A 180 -3.01 -15.96 -14.52
CA ALA A 180 -4.08 -15.55 -15.44
C ALA A 180 -5.32 -15.04 -14.68
N PRO A 181 -5.92 -13.90 -15.07
CA PRO A 181 -7.20 -13.45 -14.51
C PRO A 181 -8.31 -14.49 -14.68
N SER A 182 -9.24 -14.54 -13.73
CA SER A 182 -10.41 -15.42 -13.78
C SER A 182 -11.65 -14.70 -13.25
N TRP A 183 -12.84 -15.08 -13.72
CA TRP A 183 -14.10 -14.49 -13.26
C TRP A 183 -14.45 -14.90 -11.83
N LYS A 184 -14.17 -16.16 -11.49
CA LYS A 184 -14.26 -16.72 -10.16
C LYS A 184 -12.90 -17.29 -9.76
N LEU A 185 -12.64 -17.38 -8.47
CA LEU A 185 -11.55 -18.19 -7.95
C LEU A 185 -11.90 -19.69 -8.08
N TRP A 186 -11.13 -20.57 -7.45
CA TRP A 186 -11.35 -22.02 -7.53
C TRP A 186 -12.61 -22.49 -6.79
N ASP A 187 -13.16 -23.64 -7.19
CA ASP A 187 -14.49 -24.09 -6.75
C ASP A 187 -14.60 -24.29 -5.23
N ASN A 188 -13.55 -24.78 -4.57
CA ASN A 188 -13.51 -24.97 -3.11
C ASN A 188 -12.99 -23.74 -2.33
N TYR A 189 -12.88 -22.56 -2.97
CA TYR A 189 -12.36 -21.34 -2.32
C TYR A 189 -13.15 -20.97 -1.07
N LEU A 190 -14.49 -20.93 -1.15
CA LEU A 190 -15.35 -20.55 -0.03
C LEU A 190 -15.26 -21.54 1.15
N GLN A 191 -14.91 -22.80 0.89
CA GLN A 191 -14.78 -23.85 1.90
C GLN A 191 -13.42 -23.83 2.60
N THR A 192 -12.39 -23.31 1.91
CA THR A 192 -10.98 -23.35 2.35
C THR A 192 -10.49 -22.00 2.88
N THR A 193 -11.26 -20.94 2.71
CA THR A 193 -10.89 -19.58 3.13
C THR A 193 -11.81 -19.03 4.22
N PRO A 194 -11.30 -18.16 5.11
CA PRO A 194 -12.12 -17.48 6.11
C PRO A 194 -13.19 -16.61 5.45
N GLU A 195 -14.30 -16.40 6.17
CA GLU A 195 -15.43 -15.57 5.71
C GLU A 195 -15.00 -14.16 5.29
N SER A 196 -14.01 -13.59 5.99
CA SER A 196 -13.46 -12.27 5.65
C SER A 196 -12.88 -12.19 4.23
N TYR A 197 -12.52 -13.31 3.60
CA TYR A 197 -11.96 -13.36 2.24
C TYR A 197 -12.96 -13.84 1.18
N HIS A 198 -14.19 -14.21 1.55
CA HIS A 198 -15.19 -14.74 0.62
C HIS A 198 -15.61 -13.73 -0.45
N HIS A 199 -15.52 -12.44 -0.16
CA HIS A 199 -15.82 -11.37 -1.11
C HIS A 199 -14.90 -11.39 -2.35
N PHE A 200 -13.71 -12.01 -2.26
CA PHE A 200 -12.81 -12.19 -3.40
C PHE A 200 -13.18 -13.36 -4.32
N TYR A 201 -14.13 -14.21 -3.93
CA TYR A 201 -14.54 -15.37 -4.74
C TYR A 201 -14.96 -14.95 -6.15
N PHE A 202 -15.73 -13.87 -6.27
CA PHE A 202 -16.04 -13.22 -7.54
C PHE A 202 -14.91 -12.27 -7.95
N PHE A 203 -13.79 -12.84 -8.34
CA PHE A 203 -12.57 -12.10 -8.65
C PHE A 203 -12.71 -11.18 -9.88
N GLY A 204 -13.44 -11.61 -10.91
CA GLY A 204 -13.65 -10.81 -12.12
C GLY A 204 -14.32 -9.46 -11.84
N PRO A 205 -15.46 -9.41 -11.12
CA PRO A 205 -16.05 -8.16 -10.66
C PRO A 205 -15.10 -7.28 -9.83
N VAL A 206 -14.28 -7.87 -8.95
CA VAL A 206 -13.26 -7.12 -8.19
C VAL A 206 -12.24 -6.47 -9.13
N LEU A 207 -11.77 -7.19 -10.14
CA LEU A 207 -10.86 -6.64 -11.15
C LEU A 207 -11.52 -5.52 -11.95
N VAL A 208 -12.75 -5.72 -12.44
CA VAL A 208 -13.48 -4.69 -13.20
C VAL A 208 -13.64 -3.43 -12.35
N ALA A 209 -14.10 -3.57 -11.10
CA ALA A 209 -14.24 -2.44 -10.18
C ALA A 209 -12.89 -1.75 -9.91
N GLY A 210 -11.82 -2.52 -9.68
CA GLY A 210 -10.48 -2.00 -9.44
C GLY A 210 -9.92 -1.22 -10.62
N PHE A 211 -10.00 -1.78 -11.84
CA PHE A 211 -9.54 -1.11 -13.05
C PHE A 211 -10.39 0.13 -13.40
N SER A 212 -11.72 0.05 -13.24
CA SER A 212 -12.60 1.22 -13.40
C SER A 212 -12.24 2.31 -12.40
N TRP A 213 -12.02 1.96 -11.14
CA TRP A 213 -11.58 2.90 -10.11
C TRP A 213 -10.24 3.55 -10.46
N VAL A 214 -9.26 2.79 -10.96
CA VAL A 214 -7.97 3.33 -11.43
C VAL A 214 -8.16 4.38 -12.53
N ILE A 215 -9.01 4.07 -13.53
CA ILE A 215 -9.31 5.01 -14.62
C ILE A 215 -9.90 6.32 -14.05
N PHE A 216 -10.92 6.22 -13.20
CA PHE A 216 -11.53 7.42 -12.60
C PHE A 216 -10.54 8.19 -11.74
N ARG A 217 -9.71 7.51 -10.95
CA ARG A 217 -8.68 8.14 -10.11
C ARG A 217 -7.66 8.91 -10.96
N ILE A 218 -7.25 8.37 -12.10
CA ILE A 218 -6.29 9.03 -13.00
C ILE A 218 -6.94 10.25 -13.70
N LEU A 219 -8.22 10.19 -14.04
CA LEU A 219 -8.92 11.27 -14.75
C LEU A 219 -9.43 12.40 -13.83
N ALA A 220 -9.76 12.06 -12.59
CA ALA A 220 -10.28 13.02 -11.61
C ALA A 220 -9.25 14.08 -11.21
N GLY A 221 -7.95 13.81 -11.39
CA GLY A 221 -6.87 14.73 -11.02
C GLY A 221 -6.25 14.36 -9.67
N PRO A 222 -5.52 15.29 -9.03
CA PRO A 222 -4.80 15.05 -7.80
C PRO A 222 -5.75 15.04 -6.59
N ASN A 223 -6.23 13.87 -6.18
CA ASN A 223 -7.27 13.80 -5.14
C ASN A 223 -6.73 13.58 -3.72
N VAL A 224 -5.41 13.54 -3.50
CA VAL A 224 -4.85 13.10 -2.21
C VAL A 224 -3.49 13.77 -1.90
N TRP A 225 -2.88 13.41 -0.77
CA TRP A 225 -1.64 14.00 -0.24
C TRP A 225 -0.45 13.97 -1.22
N ASP A 226 -0.44 13.01 -2.14
CA ASP A 226 0.58 12.83 -3.20
C ASP A 226 0.85 14.11 -4.01
N PHE A 227 -0.18 14.95 -4.14
CA PHE A 227 -0.11 16.24 -4.82
C PHE A 227 1.02 17.13 -4.29
N GLN A 228 1.21 17.15 -2.97
CA GLN A 228 2.20 18.00 -2.30
C GLN A 228 3.63 17.62 -2.68
N PHE A 229 3.90 16.33 -2.91
CA PHE A 229 5.22 15.86 -3.37
C PHE A 229 5.53 16.32 -4.79
N PHE A 230 4.54 16.32 -5.68
CA PHE A 230 4.75 16.77 -7.06
C PHE A 230 4.88 18.30 -7.15
N LEU A 231 4.18 19.05 -6.31
CA LEU A 231 4.29 20.51 -6.25
C LEU A 231 5.67 20.99 -5.78
N THR A 232 6.27 20.26 -4.85
CA THR A 232 7.59 20.59 -4.27
C THR A 232 8.77 20.23 -5.16
N ALA A 233 8.53 19.54 -6.29
CA ALA A 233 9.57 19.26 -7.28
C ALA A 233 10.09 20.55 -7.92
N ARG A 234 11.36 20.57 -8.35
CA ARG A 234 11.95 21.78 -8.95
C ARG A 234 11.33 22.09 -10.32
N SER A 235 11.14 21.05 -11.14
CA SER A 235 10.59 21.15 -12.49
C SER A 235 9.54 20.07 -12.76
N SER A 236 8.73 20.25 -13.82
CA SER A 236 7.78 19.20 -14.27
C SER A 236 8.48 17.89 -14.65
N ARG A 237 9.73 17.96 -15.13
CA ARG A 237 10.55 16.79 -15.41
C ARG A 237 10.89 16.06 -14.12
N ASP A 238 11.32 16.79 -13.09
CA ASP A 238 11.65 16.19 -11.80
C ASP A 238 10.42 15.62 -11.09
N ALA A 239 9.25 16.26 -11.24
CA ALA A 239 7.98 15.70 -10.76
C ALA A 239 7.64 14.37 -11.44
N ALA A 240 7.79 14.29 -12.76
CA ALA A 240 7.58 13.04 -13.50
C ALA A 240 8.58 11.95 -13.09
N LEU A 241 9.88 12.29 -12.97
CA LEU A 241 10.91 11.35 -12.52
C LEU A 241 10.66 10.87 -11.08
N ALA A 242 10.17 11.75 -10.21
CA ALA A 242 9.77 11.37 -8.86
C ALA A 242 8.63 10.34 -8.88
N GLY A 243 7.62 10.56 -9.73
CA GLY A 243 6.56 9.57 -9.97
C GLY A 243 7.13 8.24 -10.46
N GLY A 244 8.04 8.24 -11.44
CA GLY A 244 8.67 7.01 -11.93
C GLY A 244 9.47 6.26 -10.86
N MET A 245 10.14 6.99 -9.96
CA MET A 245 10.88 6.40 -8.84
C MET A 245 9.95 5.69 -7.85
N TRP A 246 8.74 6.20 -7.64
CA TRP A 246 7.75 5.54 -6.78
C TRP A 246 7.38 4.16 -7.31
N THR A 247 7.37 3.94 -8.63
CA THR A 247 7.08 2.63 -9.22
C THR A 247 8.12 1.61 -8.77
N VAL A 248 9.39 1.97 -8.84
CA VAL A 248 10.51 1.11 -8.43
C VAL A 248 10.42 0.76 -6.95
N GLY A 249 10.17 1.77 -6.11
CA GLY A 249 10.08 1.52 -4.68
C GLY A 249 8.83 0.71 -4.28
N TYR A 250 7.72 0.88 -4.99
CA TYR A 250 6.53 0.05 -4.81
C TYR A 250 6.79 -1.42 -5.19
N THR A 251 7.69 -1.68 -6.13
CA THR A 251 8.15 -3.06 -6.43
C THR A 251 8.91 -3.67 -5.26
N PHE A 252 9.69 -2.90 -4.49
CA PHE A 252 10.32 -3.44 -3.28
C PHE A 252 9.29 -3.90 -2.24
N ARG A 253 8.18 -3.17 -2.07
CA ARG A 253 7.07 -3.62 -1.21
C ARG A 253 6.53 -4.98 -1.68
N TRP A 254 6.36 -5.18 -2.98
CA TRP A 254 5.93 -6.47 -3.52
C TRP A 254 6.90 -7.61 -3.20
N ILE A 255 8.21 -7.38 -3.40
CA ILE A 255 9.26 -8.35 -3.09
C ILE A 255 9.23 -8.72 -1.60
N ILE A 256 9.12 -7.74 -0.71
CA ILE A 256 9.01 -7.96 0.74
C ILE A 256 7.77 -8.79 1.08
N GLY A 257 6.61 -8.49 0.49
CA GLY A 257 5.40 -9.27 0.76
C GLY A 257 5.52 -10.72 0.31
N CYS A 258 6.14 -10.97 -0.85
CA CYS A 258 6.47 -12.33 -1.28
C CYS A 258 7.41 -13.02 -0.29
N ALA A 259 8.44 -12.32 0.21
CA ALA A 259 9.36 -12.89 1.19
C ALA A 259 8.66 -13.23 2.52
N PHE A 260 7.80 -12.33 3.03
CA PHE A 260 6.97 -12.60 4.20
C PHE A 260 6.02 -13.77 3.99
N LEU A 261 5.43 -13.92 2.82
CA LEU A 261 4.58 -15.08 2.51
C LEU A 261 5.38 -16.38 2.59
N VAL A 262 6.53 -16.44 1.94
CA VAL A 262 7.37 -17.65 1.89
C VAL A 262 7.87 -18.02 3.28
N LEU A 263 8.45 -17.05 4.00
CA LEU A 263 8.93 -17.26 5.38
C LEU A 263 7.77 -17.55 6.34
N GLY A 264 6.61 -16.95 6.12
CA GLY A 264 5.39 -17.18 6.88
C GLY A 264 4.92 -18.62 6.78
N ILE A 265 4.81 -19.15 5.57
CA ILE A 265 4.46 -20.56 5.35
C ILE A 265 5.53 -21.47 5.95
N TYR A 266 6.81 -21.12 5.83
CA TYR A 266 7.90 -21.91 6.40
C TYR A 266 7.86 -21.98 7.93
N TYR A 267 7.72 -20.84 8.63
CA TYR A 267 7.76 -20.80 10.10
C TYR A 267 6.43 -21.18 10.76
N LEU A 268 5.30 -20.80 10.15
CA LEU A 268 3.98 -20.92 10.78
C LEU A 268 3.17 -22.10 10.22
N GLY A 269 3.60 -22.69 9.11
CA GLY A 269 2.85 -23.70 8.37
C GLY A 269 1.63 -23.12 7.65
N GLN A 270 0.81 -24.01 7.09
CA GLN A 270 -0.48 -23.65 6.49
C GLN A 270 -1.62 -24.10 7.39
N GLN A 271 -2.44 -23.15 7.83
CA GLN A 271 -3.66 -23.43 8.59
C GLN A 271 -4.85 -22.71 7.95
N ALA A 272 -5.97 -23.42 7.81
CA ALA A 272 -7.25 -22.83 7.42
C ALA A 272 -7.79 -21.97 8.57
N GLY A 273 -8.36 -20.79 8.28
CA GLY A 273 -8.88 -19.88 9.31
C GLY A 273 -7.85 -18.95 9.95
N PHE A 274 -6.57 -19.03 9.56
CA PHE A 274 -5.50 -18.19 10.08
C PHE A 274 -5.68 -16.71 9.67
N ASP A 275 -5.44 -15.75 10.57
CA ASP A 275 -5.43 -14.32 10.20
C ASP A 275 -4.16 -14.04 9.38
N ALA A 276 -4.26 -14.16 8.06
CA ALA A 276 -3.12 -14.02 7.16
C ALA A 276 -2.52 -12.60 7.17
N GLU A 277 -3.23 -11.59 7.70
CA GLU A 277 -2.65 -10.27 7.93
C GLU A 277 -1.60 -10.29 9.04
N LYS A 278 -1.67 -11.25 9.99
CA LYS A 278 -0.66 -11.43 11.04
C LYS A 278 0.61 -12.16 10.59
N ILE A 279 0.68 -12.65 9.35
CA ILE A 279 1.91 -13.30 8.82
C ILE A 279 3.11 -12.40 9.03
N MET A 280 3.00 -11.13 8.65
CA MET A 280 4.12 -10.19 8.73
C MET A 280 4.68 -10.05 10.15
N PRO A 281 3.90 -9.64 11.18
CA PRO A 281 4.45 -9.50 12.53
C PRO A 281 4.93 -10.84 13.11
N LEU A 282 4.26 -11.96 12.81
CA LEU A 282 4.65 -13.27 13.32
C LEU A 282 5.94 -13.82 12.67
N VAL A 283 6.20 -13.51 11.40
CA VAL A 283 7.50 -13.84 10.79
C VAL A 283 8.62 -13.08 11.48
N LEU A 284 8.42 -11.79 11.75
CA LEU A 284 9.42 -10.94 12.40
C LEU A 284 9.78 -11.43 13.81
N THR A 285 8.82 -11.96 14.59
CA THR A 285 9.11 -12.54 15.91
C THR A 285 9.90 -13.85 15.85
N ASN A 286 9.94 -14.51 14.69
CA ASN A 286 10.68 -15.76 14.47
C ASN A 286 12.04 -15.55 13.79
N LEU A 287 12.43 -14.30 13.47
CA LEU A 287 13.73 -14.01 12.88
C LEU A 287 14.87 -14.19 13.90
N PRO A 288 16.07 -14.61 13.46
CA PRO A 288 17.24 -14.67 14.33
C PRO A 288 17.58 -13.30 14.93
N ILE A 289 18.00 -13.28 16.21
CA ILE A 289 18.40 -12.04 16.90
C ILE A 289 19.54 -11.37 16.15
N GLY A 290 19.38 -10.09 15.81
CA GLY A 290 20.40 -9.26 15.15
C GLY A 290 20.22 -9.12 13.63
N VAL A 291 19.16 -9.70 13.06
CA VAL A 291 18.65 -9.46 11.70
C VAL A 291 17.48 -8.50 11.77
#